data_AF-A0A5B1RC08-F1
#
_entry.id   AF-A0A5B1RC08-F1
#
_cell.length_a   1.000
_cell.length_b   1.000
_cell.length_c   1.000
_cell.angle_alpha   90.00
_cell.angle_beta   90.00
_cell.angle_gamma   90.00
#
_symmetry.space_group_name_H-M   'P 1'
#
loop_
_entity.id
_entity.type
_entity.pdbx_description
1 polymer ?
#
loop_
_entity_poly.entity_id
_entity_poly.type
_entity_poly.pdbx_seq_one_letter_code
_entity_poly.pdbx_strand_id
1 'polypeptide(L)' 'LSAYVTVHGLKVLALFDSGSTSESVTPDVARVAKLPLIELENPATLQLGCIGSKSKINHGAEVRVEFDTISDVQYLD' A
#
# COMPACT_ATOMS: atom_id res chain seq x y z
N LEU A 1 3.83 8.46 -12.43
CA LEU A 1 5.29 8.37 -12.19
C LEU A 1 5.55 7.07 -11.44
N SER A 2 6.63 6.32 -11.72
CA SER A 2 6.94 5.10 -10.96
C SER A 2 8.42 5.01 -10.63
N ALA A 3 8.75 4.43 -9.48
CA ALA A 3 10.12 4.16 -9.06
C ALA A 3 10.16 2.97 -8.10
N TYR A 4 11.37 2.45 -7.86
CA TYR A 4 11.55 1.45 -6.81
C TYR A 4 11.61 2.11 -5.44
N VAL A 5 10.81 1.59 -4.51
CA VAL A 5 10.79 1.95 -3.09
C VAL A 5 11.08 0.70 -2.26
N THR A 6 11.62 0.86 -1.06
CA THR A 6 11.78 -0.26 -0.13
C THR A 6 10.63 -0.24 0.87
N VAL A 7 9.85 -1.31 0.93
CA VAL A 7 8.74 -1.50 1.89
C VAL A 7 9.10 -2.66 2.79
N HIS A 8 9.32 -2.40 4.08
CA HIS A 8 9.67 -3.43 5.06
C HIS A 8 10.86 -4.31 4.62
N GLY A 9 11.89 -3.67 4.06
CA GLY A 9 13.09 -4.34 3.54
C GLY A 9 12.93 -4.99 2.15
N LEU A 10 11.72 -5.00 1.55
CA LEU A 10 11.48 -5.50 0.21
C LEU A 10 11.48 -4.37 -0.81
N LYS A 11 12.34 -4.43 -1.83
CA LYS A 11 12.34 -3.48 -2.94
C LYS A 11 11.20 -3.79 -3.91
N VAL A 12 10.29 -2.83 -4.09
CA VAL A 12 9.07 -2.97 -4.91
C VAL A 12 8.92 -1.81 -5.89
N LEU A 13 8.29 -2.06 -7.03
CA LEU A 13 7.95 -0.99 -7.98
C LEU A 13 6.67 -0.30 -7.51
N ALA A 14 6.76 0.97 -7.13
CA ALA A 14 5.64 1.78 -6.69
C ALA A 14 5.20 2.76 -7.78
N LEU A 15 3.88 2.98 -7.85
CA LEU A 15 3.26 4.04 -8.64
C LEU A 15 3.01 5.24 -7.72
N PHE A 16 3.56 6.40 -8.08
CA PHE A 16 3.22 7.67 -7.47
C PHE A 16 1.99 8.22 -8.18
N ASP A 17 0.86 8.14 -7.49
CA ASP A 17 -0.46 8.53 -7.99
C ASP A 17 -1.01 9.69 -7.16
N SER A 18 -0.86 10.91 -7.68
CA SER A 18 -1.42 12.11 -7.05
C SER A 18 -2.95 12.19 -7.13
N GLY A 19 -3.60 11.26 -7.85
CA GLY A 19 -5.05 11.13 -7.91
C GLY A 19 -5.62 10.23 -6.81
N SER A 20 -4.77 9.55 -6.03
CA SER A 20 -5.16 8.75 -4.86
C SER A 20 -5.01 9.54 -3.57
N THR A 21 -5.79 9.18 -2.56
CA THR A 21 -5.68 9.69 -1.18
C THR A 21 -5.09 8.67 -0.20
N SER A 22 -4.79 7.46 -0.66
CA SER A 22 -4.23 6.38 0.15
C SER A 22 -2.94 5.83 -0.43
N GLU A 23 -2.07 5.34 0.44
CA GLU A 23 -0.94 4.49 0.06
C GLU A 23 -1.34 3.01 0.12
N SER A 24 -1.61 2.42 -1.04
CA SER A 24 -2.03 1.01 -1.09
C SER A 24 -0.91 0.07 -1.52
N VAL A 25 -0.94 -1.16 -1.00
CA VAL A 25 -0.01 -2.23 -1.36
C VAL A 25 -0.76 -3.46 -1.87
N THR A 26 -0.20 -4.15 -2.85
CA THR A 26 -0.84 -5.38 -3.34
C THR A 26 -0.73 -6.50 -2.29
N PRO A 27 -1.72 -7.40 -2.19
CA PRO A 27 -1.67 -8.53 -1.26
C PRO A 27 -0.42 -9.41 -1.41
N ASP A 28 0.11 -9.52 -2.63
CA ASP A 28 1.34 -10.29 -2.88
C ASP A 28 2.58 -9.64 -2.27
N VAL A 29 2.71 -8.32 -2.39
CA VAL A 29 3.80 -7.59 -1.72
C VAL A 29 3.64 -7.74 -0.21
N ALA A 30 2.43 -7.57 0.32
CA ALA A 30 2.16 -7.73 1.75
C ALA A 30 2.58 -9.10 2.28
N ARG A 31 2.24 -10.16 1.54
CA ARG A 31 2.58 -11.55 1.86
C ARG A 31 4.09 -11.83 1.78
N VAL A 32 4.76 -11.36 0.73
CA VAL A 32 6.21 -11.63 0.52
C VAL A 32 7.05 -10.83 1.51
N ALA A 33 6.71 -9.57 1.75
CA ALA A 33 7.39 -8.71 2.71
C ALA A 33 7.04 -9.06 4.18
N LYS A 34 6.06 -9.95 4.40
CA LYS A 34 5.56 -10.34 5.73
C LYS A 34 5.14 -9.12 6.56
N LEU A 35 4.38 -8.23 5.94
CA LEU A 35 3.93 -7.00 6.61
C LEU A 35 3.09 -7.36 7.85
N PRO A 36 3.18 -6.56 8.93
CA PRO A 36 2.40 -6.75 10.14
C PRO A 36 0.95 -6.30 9.89
N LEU A 37 0.20 -7.08 9.11
CA LEU A 37 -1.18 -6.78 8.74
C LEU A 37 -2.09 -6.77 9.97
N ILE A 38 -2.93 -5.75 10.06
CA ILE A 38 -4.08 -5.68 10.96
C ILE A 38 -5.36 -5.80 10.13
N GLU A 39 -6.31 -6.62 10.58
CA GLU A 39 -7.64 -6.67 9.98
C GLU A 39 -8.44 -5.45 10.42
N LEU A 40 -9.08 -4.78 9.47
CA LEU A 40 -9.89 -3.60 9.76
C LEU A 40 -11.25 -4.02 10.29
N GLU A 41 -11.64 -3.46 11.44
CA GLU A 41 -12.99 -3.66 12.01
C GLU A 41 -14.08 -3.23 11.01
N ASN A 42 -13.83 -2.16 10.26
CA ASN A 42 -14.73 -1.63 9.25
C ASN A 42 -14.04 -1.58 7.87
N PRO A 43 -14.19 -2.61 7.03
CA PRO A 43 -13.60 -2.63 5.69
C PRO A 43 -14.10 -1.47 4.81
N ALA A 44 -13.18 -0.78 4.14
CA ALA A 44 -13.51 0.32 3.25
C ALA A 44 -13.75 -0.19 1.82
N THR A 45 -14.83 0.27 1.18
CA THR A 45 -15.05 -0.01 -0.25
C THR A 45 -14.35 1.05 -1.08
N LEU A 46 -13.42 0.63 -1.93
CA LEU A 46 -12.68 1.55 -2.80
C LEU A 46 -13.57 1.95 -3.98
N GLN A 47 -13.81 3.25 -4.15
CA GLN A 47 -14.42 3.76 -5.37
C GLN A 47 -13.35 3.95 -6.44
N LEU A 48 -13.42 3.10 -7.45
CA LEU A 48 -12.49 3.10 -8.56
C LEU A 48 -13.15 3.74 -9.79
N GLY A 49 -12.37 4.49 -10.57
CA GLY A 49 -12.86 5.19 -11.77
C GLY A 49 -13.18 4.25 -12.95
N CYS A 50 -12.93 2.95 -12.83
CA CYS A 50 -13.23 1.97 -13.87
C CYS A 50 -14.61 1.35 -13.64
N ILE A 51 -15.44 1.32 -14.69
CA ILE A 51 -16.76 0.70 -14.62
C ILE A 51 -16.61 -0.78 -14.23
N GLY A 52 -17.28 -1.18 -13.14
CA GLY A 52 -17.34 -2.57 -12.69
C GLY A 52 -16.21 -3.03 -11.77
N SER A 53 -15.18 -2.21 -11.53
CA SER A 53 -14.16 -2.55 -10.53
C SER A 53 -14.76 -2.48 -9.12
N LYS A 54 -14.57 -3.57 -8.36
CA LYS A 54 -15.03 -3.71 -6.98
C LYS A 54 -13.84 -4.13 -6.13
N SER A 55 -13.24 -3.17 -5.43
CA SER A 55 -12.16 -3.43 -4.49
C SER A 55 -12.60 -3.07 -3.07
N LYS A 56 -12.09 -3.82 -2.10
CA LYS A 56 -12.25 -3.53 -0.69
C LYS A 56 -10.89 -3.53 -0.01
N ILE A 57 -10.67 -2.54 0.83
CA ILE A 57 -9.58 -2.54 1.80
C ILE A 57 -10.09 -3.28 3.03
N ASN A 58 -9.41 -4.37 3.38
CA ASN A 58 -9.76 -5.19 4.55
C ASN A 58 -8.63 -5.18 5.59
N HIS A 59 -7.45 -4.71 5.22
CA HIS A 59 -6.27 -4.72 6.09
C HIS A 59 -5.57 -3.37 6.06
N GLY A 60 -4.80 -3.11 7.09
CA GLY A 60 -3.80 -2.03 7.12
C GLY A 60 -2.48 -2.54 7.67
N ALA A 61 -1.42 -1.75 7.55
CA ALA A 61 -0.15 -1.99 8.23
C ALA A 61 0.65 -0.70 8.40
N GLU A 62 1.21 -0.48 9.59
CA GLU A 62 2.25 0.54 9.81
C GLU A 62 3.61 -0.06 9.47
N VAL A 63 4.26 0.45 8.44
CA VAL A 63 5.49 -0.12 7.91
C VAL A 63 6.52 0.95 7.59
N ARG A 64 7.80 0.63 7.83
CA ARG A 64 8.88 1.50 7.37
C ARG A 64 8.99 1.44 5.84
N VAL A 65 8.88 2.60 5.22
CA VAL A 65 9.04 2.85 3.79
C VAL A 65 10.26 3.72 3.57
N GLU A 66 11.08 3.35 2.59
CA GLU A 66 12.31 4.07 2.26
C GLU A 66 12.35 4.41 0.77
N PHE A 67 12.68 5.67 0.48
CA PHE A 67 12.86 6.19 -0.87
C PHE A 67 13.87 7.33 -0.88
N ASP A 68 14.97 7.13 -1.60
CA ASP A 68 16.12 8.05 -1.63
C ASP A 68 16.60 8.40 -0.20
N THR A 69 16.54 9.67 0.21
CA THR A 69 16.94 10.10 1.56
C THR A 69 15.84 9.98 2.61
N ILE A 70 14.64 9.51 2.24
CA ILE A 70 13.48 9.39 3.12
C ILE A 70 13.42 7.98 3.70
N SER A 71 13.27 7.86 5.02
CA SER A 71 12.97 6.61 5.73
C SER A 71 12.00 6.93 6.86
N ASP A 72 10.74 6.51 6.70
CA ASP A 72 9.70 6.83 7.66
C ASP A 72 8.68 5.70 7.80
N VAL A 73 7.93 5.69 8.90
CA VAL A 73 6.81 4.77 9.10
C VAL A 73 5.57 5.36 8.42
N GLN A 74 5.00 4.60 7.50
CA GLN A 74 3.80 4.96 6.74
C GLN A 74 2.72 3.91 6.97
N TYR A 75 1.46 4.33 6.92
CA TYR A 75 0.33 3.42 6.96
C TYR A 75 0.00 2.97 5.53
N LEU A 76 0.00 1.65 5.29
CA LEU A 76 -0.37 1.07 4.01
C LEU A 76 -1.67 0.29 4.10
N ASP A 77 -2.50 0.37 3.06
CA ASP A 77 -3.80 -0.31 2.95
C ASP A 77 -3.99 -1.24 1.74
#